data_AF-A0A2D5S2S2-F1
#
_entry.id   AF-A0A2D5S2S2-F1
#
_cell.length_a   1.000
_cell.length_b   1.000
_cell.length_c   1.000
_cell.angle_alpha   90.00
_cell.angle_beta   90.00
_cell.angle_gamma   90.00
#
_symmetry.space_group_name_H-M   'P 1'
#
loop_
_entity.id
_entity.type
_entity.pdbx_description
1 polymer ?
#
loop_
_entity_poly.entity_id
_entity_poly.type
_entity_poly.pdbx_seq_one_letter_code
_entity_poly.pdbx_strand_id
1 'polypeptide(L)'
;MVLLLPVGLLLLITAIHVALRWVAGRLRVQREACPGCGHPVHGLAEPRCPECGGDLGAGVVGVGRIRPRHGLWLGVVVLLLAVIVPWAFLGVINARWNDISRWAGLIQTVVELDRVVTVGIDQSNRMSVASVANFVMENASNATGEVEVTLRSDDDELAVWKAIGPVVGTTVGGVIIDGMDAVDALRLQVAPDSDSPFAPILHDPDDAVILARTIATYANPAGGVSSSVSDRRGQSMFNGGISTTSNNRMGLVRPSEIWFVPGFLISGVIFLAYLWRGVRILRERGRLQPFEPHVERG
;
A
#
# COMPACT_ATOMS: atom_id res chain seq x y z
N MET A 1 7.42 12.63 -0.61
CA MET A 1 8.37 12.08 -1.61
C MET A 1 7.72 11.31 -2.77
N VAL A 2 6.48 10.81 -2.67
CA VAL A 2 5.88 9.89 -3.66
C VAL A 2 5.30 10.60 -4.91
N LEU A 3 5.01 11.90 -4.86
CA LEU A 3 4.53 12.70 -6.01
C LEU A 3 5.58 12.91 -7.13
N LEU A 4 6.87 12.69 -6.84
CA LEU A 4 7.94 12.83 -7.83
C LEU A 4 8.02 11.65 -8.80
N LEU A 5 7.42 10.51 -8.45
CA LEU A 5 7.49 9.27 -9.22
C LEU A 5 6.65 9.31 -10.51
N PRO A 6 5.35 9.71 -10.51
CA PRO A 6 4.57 9.81 -11.74
C PRO A 6 5.01 10.98 -12.62
N VAL A 7 5.42 12.10 -12.03
CA VAL A 7 5.96 13.27 -12.76
C VAL A 7 7.30 12.91 -13.40
N GLY A 8 8.19 12.24 -12.64
CA GLY A 8 9.47 11.73 -13.16
C GLY A 8 9.29 10.73 -14.30
N LEU A 9 8.28 9.86 -14.22
CA LEU A 9 7.95 8.89 -15.28
C LEU A 9 7.47 9.59 -16.56
N LEU A 10 6.59 10.58 -16.43
CA LEU A 10 6.04 11.32 -17.58
C LEU A 10 7.15 12.14 -18.27
N LEU A 11 8.08 12.70 -17.48
CA LEU A 11 9.29 13.36 -17.97
C LEU A 11 10.26 12.39 -18.65
N LEU A 12 10.43 11.17 -18.12
CA LEU A 12 11.30 10.16 -18.72
C LEU A 12 10.74 9.67 -20.06
N ILE A 13 9.43 9.37 -20.13
CA ILE A 13 8.77 8.94 -21.36
C ILE A 13 8.81 10.04 -22.41
N THR A 14 8.55 11.30 -22.04
CA THR A 14 8.64 12.44 -22.97
C THR A 14 10.09 12.68 -23.42
N ALA A 15 11.07 12.58 -22.52
CA ALA A 15 12.49 12.69 -22.89
C ALA A 15 12.91 11.59 -23.87
N ILE A 16 12.49 10.35 -23.66
CA ILE A 16 12.74 9.23 -24.58
C ILE A 16 12.04 9.48 -25.92
N HIS A 17 10.79 9.96 -25.92
CA HIS A 17 10.06 10.29 -27.15
C HIS A 17 10.74 11.42 -27.95
N VAL A 18 11.20 12.47 -27.26
CA VAL A 18 11.92 13.59 -27.87
C VAL A 18 13.26 13.13 -28.41
N ALA A 19 14.01 12.32 -27.65
CA ALA A 19 15.28 11.75 -28.11
C ALA A 19 15.09 10.84 -29.33
N LEU A 20 14.06 9.99 -29.34
CA LEU A 20 13.70 9.15 -30.49
C LEU A 20 13.31 9.98 -31.71
N ARG A 21 12.52 11.05 -31.54
CA ARG A 21 12.17 11.97 -32.62
C ARG A 21 13.39 12.73 -33.15
N TRP A 22 14.28 13.16 -32.26
CA TRP A 22 15.48 13.90 -32.61
C TRP A 22 16.48 13.01 -33.37
N VAL A 23 16.70 11.77 -32.90
CA VAL A 23 17.53 10.78 -33.59
C VAL A 23 16.90 10.38 -34.93
N ALA A 24 15.59 10.15 -34.99
CA ALA A 24 14.89 9.87 -36.24
C ALA A 24 14.93 11.06 -37.22
N GLY A 25 14.93 12.29 -36.72
CA GLY A 25 15.09 13.52 -37.50
C GLY A 25 16.50 13.66 -38.09
N ARG A 26 17.55 13.34 -37.31
CA ARG A 26 18.93 13.30 -37.80
C ARG A 26 19.22 12.14 -38.75
N LEU A 27 18.43 11.06 -38.70
CA LEU A 27 18.49 9.93 -39.63
C LEU A 27 17.66 10.14 -40.90
N ARG A 28 17.07 11.34 -41.11
CA ARG A 28 16.57 11.73 -42.44
C ARG A 28 17.77 11.95 -43.36
N VAL A 29 18.24 10.86 -43.94
CA VAL A 29 19.14 10.87 -45.09
C VAL A 29 18.47 11.73 -46.16
N GLN A 30 19.18 12.75 -46.65
CA GLN A 30 18.72 13.52 -47.80
C GLN A 30 18.39 12.55 -48.94
N ARG A 31 17.21 12.76 -49.51
CA ARG A 31 16.52 11.85 -50.41
C ARG A 31 17.38 11.53 -51.63
N GLU A 32 17.30 10.27 -52.05
CA GLU A 32 17.61 9.81 -53.42
C GLU A 32 19.05 10.10 -53.88
N ALA A 33 20.01 9.28 -53.42
CA ALA A 33 21.39 9.29 -53.91
C ALA A 33 21.77 7.92 -54.49
N CYS A 34 22.64 7.90 -55.50
CA CYS A 34 23.17 6.69 -56.10
C CYS A 34 23.92 5.86 -55.04
N PRO A 35 23.64 4.55 -54.87
CA PRO A 35 24.31 3.73 -53.87
C PRO A 35 25.79 3.45 -54.17
N GLY A 36 26.23 3.63 -55.42
CA GLY A 36 27.62 3.42 -55.84
C GLY A 36 28.51 4.62 -55.52
N CYS A 37 28.10 5.82 -55.92
CA CYS A 37 28.93 7.03 -55.83
C CYS A 37 28.37 8.14 -54.93
N GLY A 38 27.15 8.01 -54.41
CA GLY A 38 26.52 9.01 -53.54
C GLY A 38 25.98 10.25 -54.29
N HIS A 39 26.03 10.28 -55.63
CA HIS A 39 25.49 11.39 -56.41
C HIS A 39 23.97 11.50 -56.24
N PRO A 40 23.40 12.70 -56.04
CA PRO A 40 21.95 12.89 -55.95
C PRO A 40 21.28 12.48 -57.28
N VAL A 41 20.27 11.63 -57.22
CA VAL A 41 19.58 11.07 -58.40
C VAL A 41 18.20 11.69 -58.63
N HIS A 42 17.91 12.82 -58.00
CA HIS A 42 16.63 13.51 -58.12
C HIS A 42 16.50 14.17 -59.50
N GLY A 43 15.42 13.87 -60.24
CA GLY A 43 15.12 14.48 -61.53
C GLY A 43 15.76 13.82 -62.77
N LEU A 44 16.33 12.61 -62.63
CA LEU A 44 16.86 11.86 -63.77
C LEU A 44 15.73 11.25 -64.63
N ALA A 45 15.82 11.46 -65.94
CA ALA A 45 14.89 10.90 -66.92
C ALA A 45 15.15 9.41 -67.21
N GLU A 46 16.39 8.96 -67.04
CA GLU A 46 16.81 7.57 -67.29
C GLU A 46 17.24 6.90 -65.98
N PRO A 47 16.98 5.58 -65.81
CA PRO A 47 17.34 4.83 -64.62
C PRO A 47 18.84 4.47 -64.63
N ARG A 48 19.73 5.43 -64.91
CA ARG A 48 21.19 5.25 -64.86
C ARG A 48 21.83 6.44 -64.16
N CYS A 49 22.80 6.16 -63.30
CA CYS A 49 23.56 7.23 -62.64
C CYS A 49 24.51 7.90 -63.65
N PRO A 50 24.50 9.23 -63.79
CA PRO A 50 25.36 9.93 -64.74
C PRO A 50 26.85 9.87 -64.35
N GLU A 51 27.16 9.81 -63.06
CA GLU A 51 28.54 9.82 -62.57
C GLU A 51 29.24 8.45 -62.65
N CYS A 52 28.53 7.38 -62.31
CA CYS A 52 29.14 6.04 -62.20
C CYS A 52 28.60 5.01 -63.20
N GLY A 53 27.64 5.40 -64.06
CA GLY A 53 27.02 4.51 -65.05
C GLY A 53 26.20 3.35 -64.47
N GLY A 54 25.96 3.35 -63.15
CA GLY A 54 25.25 2.29 -62.46
C GLY A 54 23.77 2.24 -62.85
N ASP A 55 23.28 1.04 -63.19
CA ASP A 55 21.87 0.80 -63.51
C ASP A 55 21.00 0.89 -62.24
N LEU A 56 20.09 1.86 -62.23
CA LEU A 56 19.11 2.13 -61.16
C LEU A 56 17.80 1.35 -61.40
N GLY A 57 17.61 0.77 -62.58
CA GLY A 57 16.38 0.12 -63.04
C GLY A 57 16.07 -1.22 -62.37
N ALA A 58 17.07 -1.88 -61.77
CA ALA A 58 16.90 -3.15 -61.07
C ALA A 58 16.29 -3.03 -59.65
N GLY A 59 15.62 -1.91 -59.35
CA GLY A 59 14.87 -1.75 -58.09
C GLY A 59 15.76 -1.48 -56.87
N VAL A 60 16.88 -0.77 -57.07
CA VAL A 60 17.73 -0.32 -55.95
C VAL A 60 17.93 1.19 -56.01
N VAL A 61 16.84 1.94 -55.87
CA VAL A 61 16.89 3.23 -55.15
C VAL A 61 17.02 2.89 -53.68
N GLY A 62 18.14 2.26 -53.35
CA GLY A 62 18.48 1.93 -51.99
C GLY A 62 18.70 3.24 -51.28
N VAL A 63 17.80 3.57 -50.34
CA VAL A 63 18.12 4.39 -49.17
C VAL A 63 19.59 4.13 -48.84
N GLY A 64 20.44 5.14 -49.05
CA GLY A 64 21.89 4.97 -49.11
C GLY A 64 22.36 3.97 -48.07
N ARG A 65 22.99 2.87 -48.53
CA ARG A 65 23.61 1.85 -47.67
C ARG A 65 24.87 2.41 -46.99
N ILE A 66 24.78 3.57 -46.36
CA ILE A 66 25.58 3.79 -45.16
C ILE A 66 24.76 3.14 -44.07
N ARG A 67 24.89 1.81 -43.87
CA ARG A 67 24.44 1.20 -42.62
C ARG A 67 25.24 1.92 -41.53
N PRO A 68 24.65 2.83 -40.72
CA PRO A 68 25.36 3.21 -39.52
C PRO A 68 25.27 1.96 -38.65
N ARG A 69 26.37 1.23 -38.47
CA ARG A 69 26.44 0.08 -37.52
C ARG A 69 25.86 0.46 -36.15
N HIS A 70 25.90 1.75 -35.81
CA HIS A 70 25.30 2.34 -34.60
C HIS A 70 23.77 2.37 -34.58
N GLY A 71 23.06 2.44 -35.71
CA GLY A 71 21.58 2.52 -35.74
C GLY A 71 20.89 1.21 -35.33
N LEU A 72 21.52 0.07 -35.62
CA LEU A 72 21.01 -1.25 -35.25
C LEU A 72 21.24 -1.50 -33.75
N TRP A 73 22.39 -1.07 -33.21
CA TRP A 73 22.69 -1.13 -31.79
C TRP A 73 21.76 -0.24 -30.97
N LEU A 74 21.48 0.98 -31.46
CA LEU A 74 20.55 1.90 -30.80
C LEU A 74 19.11 1.37 -30.85
N GLY A 75 18.70 0.72 -31.95
CA GLY A 75 17.42 0.02 -32.04
C GLY A 75 17.29 -1.13 -31.04
N VAL A 76 18.35 -1.93 -30.87
CA VAL A 76 18.40 -3.03 -29.89
C VAL A 76 18.34 -2.51 -28.46
N VAL A 77 19.08 -1.44 -28.13
CA VAL A 77 19.04 -0.80 -26.81
C VAL A 77 17.65 -0.25 -26.49
N VAL A 78 17.01 0.41 -27.45
CA VAL A 78 15.63 0.92 -27.28
C VAL A 78 14.66 -0.23 -27.08
N LEU A 79 14.82 -1.33 -27.81
CA LEU A 79 13.95 -2.50 -27.68
C LEU A 79 14.16 -3.23 -26.34
N LEU A 80 15.40 -3.34 -25.87
CA LEU A 80 15.74 -3.88 -24.55
C LEU A 80 15.20 -3.00 -23.43
N LEU A 81 15.38 -1.68 -23.49
CA LEU A 81 14.82 -0.75 -22.50
C LEU A 81 13.28 -0.80 -22.51
N ALA A 82 12.65 -0.96 -23.67
CA ALA A 82 11.20 -1.10 -23.79
C ALA A 82 10.65 -2.40 -23.17
N VAL A 83 11.50 -3.40 -22.90
CA VAL A 83 11.11 -4.65 -22.21
C VAL A 83 11.51 -4.62 -20.73
N ILE A 84 12.75 -4.20 -20.44
CA ILE A 84 13.32 -4.22 -19.09
C ILE A 84 12.64 -3.19 -18.19
N VAL A 85 12.38 -1.98 -18.68
CA VAL A 85 11.79 -0.91 -17.86
C VAL A 85 10.36 -1.26 -17.42
N PRO A 86 9.44 -1.71 -18.32
CA PRO A 86 8.13 -2.17 -17.89
C PRO A 86 8.17 -3.38 -16.97
N TRP A 87 9.08 -4.32 -17.21
CA TRP A 87 9.22 -5.51 -16.37
C TRP A 87 9.66 -5.16 -14.95
N ALA A 88 10.70 -4.34 -14.81
CA ALA A 88 11.18 -3.86 -13.50
C ALA A 88 10.10 -3.05 -12.77
N PHE A 89 9.38 -2.19 -13.50
CA PHE A 89 8.25 -1.42 -12.96
C PHE A 89 7.13 -2.32 -12.43
N LEU A 90 6.76 -3.36 -13.19
CA LEU A 90 5.77 -4.34 -12.76
C LEU A 90 6.23 -5.13 -11.54
N GLY A 91 7.51 -5.48 -11.47
CA GLY A 91 8.11 -6.09 -10.29
C GLY A 91 7.97 -5.22 -9.04
N VAL A 92 8.24 -3.91 -9.16
CA VAL A 92 8.12 -2.96 -8.04
C VAL A 92 6.66 -2.76 -7.63
N ILE A 93 5.74 -2.56 -8.59
CA ILE A 93 4.31 -2.43 -8.30
C ILE A 93 3.80 -3.68 -7.60
N ASN A 94 4.16 -4.87 -8.07
CA ASN A 94 3.73 -6.12 -7.48
C ASN A 94 4.27 -6.28 -6.05
N ALA A 95 5.57 -6.01 -5.85
CA ALA A 95 6.19 -6.07 -4.53
C ALA A 95 5.58 -5.07 -3.53
N ARG A 96 5.06 -3.94 -4.02
CA ARG A 96 4.46 -2.86 -3.22
C ARG A 96 2.94 -2.79 -3.30
N TRP A 97 2.28 -3.78 -3.90
CA TRP A 97 0.85 -3.69 -4.22
C TRP A 97 -0.02 -3.52 -2.97
N ASN A 98 0.32 -4.22 -1.88
CA ASN A 98 -0.38 -4.09 -0.60
C ASN A 98 -0.22 -2.69 0.00
N ASP A 99 0.97 -2.10 -0.07
CA ASP A 99 1.22 -0.75 0.43
C ASP A 99 0.44 0.29 -0.40
N ILE A 100 0.44 0.14 -1.72
CA ILE A 100 -0.32 0.97 -2.66
C ILE A 100 -1.82 0.85 -2.38
N SER A 101 -2.31 -0.37 -2.18
CA SER A 101 -3.73 -0.64 -1.94
C SER A 101 -4.18 -0.15 -0.57
N ARG A 102 -3.33 -0.23 0.47
CA ARG A 102 -3.60 0.40 1.77
C ARG A 102 -3.63 1.91 1.64
N TRP A 103 -2.68 2.53 0.95
CA TRP A 103 -2.65 3.98 0.75
C TRP A 103 -3.86 4.49 -0.05
N ALA A 104 -4.33 3.71 -1.02
CA ALA A 104 -5.52 4.04 -1.80
C ALA A 104 -6.84 3.82 -1.05
N GLY A 105 -6.82 3.37 0.21
CA GLY A 105 -8.01 3.03 0.99
C GLY A 105 -8.76 1.79 0.47
N LEU A 106 -8.11 0.98 -0.38
CA LEU A 106 -8.70 -0.22 -0.96
C LEU A 106 -8.60 -1.40 0.01
N ILE A 107 -7.47 -1.56 0.70
CA ILE A 107 -7.28 -2.56 1.75
C ILE A 107 -7.34 -1.89 3.10
N GLN A 108 -8.29 -2.30 3.92
CA GLN A 108 -8.45 -1.83 5.28
C GLN A 108 -7.74 -2.78 6.25
N THR A 109 -7.09 -2.23 7.27
CA THR A 109 -6.47 -3.05 8.32
C THR A 109 -7.42 -3.14 9.50
N VAL A 110 -7.83 -4.35 9.85
CA VAL A 110 -8.65 -4.63 11.03
C VAL A 110 -7.72 -5.01 12.17
N VAL A 111 -7.97 -4.42 13.33
CA VAL A 111 -7.27 -4.68 14.57
C VAL A 111 -8.27 -5.24 15.56
N GLU A 112 -7.97 -6.42 16.09
CA GLU A 112 -8.71 -7.06 17.17
C GLU A 112 -7.78 -7.11 18.38
N LEU A 113 -8.18 -6.41 19.44
CA LEU A 113 -7.49 -6.37 20.72
C LEU A 113 -8.37 -7.08 21.74
N ASP A 114 -7.85 -8.15 22.32
CA ASP A 114 -8.47 -8.85 23.45
C ASP A 114 -7.48 -8.84 24.61
N ARG A 115 -7.90 -8.31 25.76
CA ARG A 115 -7.06 -8.20 26.94
C ARG A 115 -7.85 -8.51 28.19
N VAL A 116 -7.23 -9.29 29.08
CA VAL A 116 -7.70 -9.52 30.44
C VAL A 116 -6.60 -9.17 31.43
N VAL A 117 -6.89 -8.25 32.34
CA VAL A 117 -6.04 -7.91 33.48
C VAL A 117 -6.68 -8.48 34.74
N THR A 118 -5.97 -9.35 35.45
CA THR A 118 -6.43 -9.92 36.71
C THR A 118 -5.53 -9.42 37.84
N VAL A 119 -6.15 -8.89 38.88
CA VAL A 119 -5.46 -8.31 40.03
C VAL A 119 -6.02 -8.90 41.31
N GLY A 120 -5.15 -9.47 42.14
CA GLY A 120 -5.51 -9.99 43.44
C GLY A 120 -5.45 -8.91 44.52
N ILE A 121 -6.51 -8.77 45.31
CA ILE A 121 -6.46 -8.05 46.59
C ILE A 121 -5.59 -8.86 47.56
N ASP A 122 -5.82 -10.16 47.60
CA ASP A 122 -5.04 -11.17 48.32
C ASP A 122 -4.98 -12.47 47.48
N GLN A 123 -4.65 -13.62 48.10
CA GLN A 123 -4.50 -14.88 47.37
C GLN A 123 -5.82 -15.46 46.83
N SER A 124 -6.94 -15.18 47.51
CA SER A 124 -8.28 -15.70 47.21
C SER A 124 -9.16 -14.68 46.49
N ASN A 125 -8.99 -13.39 46.76
CA ASN A 125 -9.86 -12.33 46.26
C ASN A 125 -9.25 -11.62 45.06
N ARG A 126 -9.98 -11.62 43.93
CA ARG A 126 -9.47 -11.16 42.64
C ARG A 126 -10.49 -10.30 41.90
N MET A 127 -10.00 -9.23 41.30
CA MET A 127 -10.72 -8.46 40.30
C MET A 127 -10.15 -8.77 38.93
N SER A 128 -11.00 -9.05 37.94
CA SER A 128 -10.60 -9.13 36.54
C SER A 128 -11.28 -8.05 35.73
N VAL A 129 -10.50 -7.38 34.88
CA VAL A 129 -10.98 -6.41 33.91
C VAL A 129 -10.65 -6.98 32.53
N ALA A 130 -11.68 -7.42 31.81
CA ALA A 130 -11.61 -7.88 30.44
C ALA A 130 -12.05 -6.76 29.50
N SER A 131 -11.31 -6.55 28.43
CA SER A 131 -11.59 -5.53 27.42
C SER A 131 -11.37 -6.09 26.03
N VAL A 132 -12.36 -5.95 25.16
CA VAL A 132 -12.32 -6.39 23.77
C VAL A 132 -12.62 -5.19 22.87
N ALA A 133 -11.75 -4.94 21.90
CA ALA A 133 -11.93 -3.87 20.92
C ALA A 133 -11.65 -4.39 19.51
N ASN A 134 -12.59 -4.16 18.59
CA ASN A 134 -12.43 -4.49 17.18
C ASN A 134 -12.66 -3.24 16.32
N PHE A 135 -11.64 -2.84 15.57
CA PHE A 135 -11.72 -1.61 14.78
C PHE A 135 -10.88 -1.66 13.50
N VAL A 136 -11.27 -0.84 12.53
CA VAL A 136 -10.49 -0.60 11.32
C VAL A 136 -9.57 0.60 11.56
N MET A 137 -8.26 0.47 11.32
CA MET A 137 -7.28 1.52 11.61
C MET A 137 -7.60 2.87 10.95
N GLU A 138 -8.12 2.89 9.71
CA GLU A 138 -8.48 4.13 9.01
C GLU A 138 -9.70 4.85 9.62
N ASN A 139 -10.59 4.12 10.31
CA ASN A 139 -11.85 4.62 10.87
C ASN A 139 -11.98 4.34 12.37
N ALA A 140 -10.85 4.23 13.07
CA ALA A 140 -10.82 3.91 14.50
C ALA A 140 -11.69 4.86 15.35
N SER A 141 -11.93 6.08 14.87
CA SER A 141 -12.76 7.10 15.54
C SER A 141 -14.23 6.72 15.75
N ASN A 142 -14.75 5.71 15.04
CA ASN A 142 -16.16 5.28 15.13
C ASN A 142 -16.32 3.86 15.69
N ALA A 143 -15.24 3.23 16.13
CA ALA A 143 -15.32 1.88 16.66
C ALA A 143 -15.77 1.88 18.12
N THR A 144 -16.39 0.78 18.52
CA THR A 144 -16.80 0.52 19.91
C THR A 144 -16.10 -0.72 20.41
N GLY A 145 -15.75 -0.72 21.69
CA GLY A 145 -15.22 -1.88 22.40
C GLY A 145 -16.09 -2.21 23.60
N GLU A 146 -15.99 -3.45 24.05
CA GLU A 146 -16.69 -3.99 25.20
C GLU A 146 -15.73 -4.13 26.36
N VAL A 147 -16.20 -3.82 27.56
CA VAL A 147 -15.44 -4.00 28.80
C VAL A 147 -16.33 -4.74 29.79
N GLU A 148 -15.74 -5.70 30.47
CA GLU A 148 -16.34 -6.46 31.55
C GLU A 148 -15.42 -6.42 32.78
N VAL A 149 -15.99 -6.07 33.92
CA VAL A 149 -15.31 -6.09 35.22
C VAL A 149 -16.00 -7.12 36.09
N THR A 150 -15.22 -8.03 36.65
CA THR A 150 -15.71 -9.10 37.51
C THR A 150 -14.95 -9.10 38.82
N LEU A 151 -15.67 -9.13 39.94
CA LEU A 151 -15.13 -9.30 41.28
C LEU A 151 -15.37 -10.75 41.71
N ARG A 152 -14.32 -11.42 42.21
CA ARG A 152 -14.36 -12.80 42.67
C ARG A 152 -13.73 -12.94 44.04
N SER A 153 -14.32 -13.81 44.85
CA SER A 153 -13.73 -14.32 46.09
C SER A 153 -13.64 -15.82 45.95
N ASP A 154 -12.42 -16.35 46.06
CA ASP A 154 -12.13 -17.74 45.74
C ASP A 154 -12.62 -18.10 44.31
N ASP A 155 -13.47 -19.10 44.18
CA ASP A 155 -14.07 -19.49 42.90
C ASP A 155 -15.42 -18.83 42.63
N ASP A 156 -15.98 -18.11 43.60
CA ASP A 156 -17.30 -17.50 43.51
C ASP A 156 -17.26 -16.11 42.87
N GLU A 157 -18.21 -15.86 41.97
CA GLU A 157 -18.44 -14.55 41.37
C GLU A 157 -19.29 -13.70 42.31
N LEU A 158 -18.74 -12.57 42.74
CA LEU A 158 -19.41 -11.66 43.69
C LEU A 158 -20.21 -10.57 42.98
N ALA A 159 -19.65 -10.00 41.92
CA ALA A 159 -20.28 -8.91 41.18
C ALA A 159 -19.70 -8.79 39.77
N VAL A 160 -20.53 -8.35 38.82
CA VAL A 160 -20.14 -8.12 37.43
C VAL A 160 -20.69 -6.80 36.92
N TRP A 161 -19.89 -6.09 36.13
CA TRP A 161 -20.31 -4.92 35.37
C TRP A 161 -19.85 -5.05 33.92
N LYS A 162 -20.67 -4.61 32.98
CA LYS A 162 -20.38 -4.62 31.53
C LYS A 162 -20.74 -3.28 30.92
N ALA A 163 -19.89 -2.79 30.03
CA ALA A 163 -20.16 -1.57 29.27
C ALA A 163 -19.60 -1.64 27.86
N ILE A 164 -20.14 -0.76 27.01
CA ILE A 164 -19.68 -0.53 25.64
C ILE A 164 -19.20 0.92 25.57
N GLY A 165 -17.96 1.10 25.13
CA GLY A 165 -17.33 2.42 25.04
C GLY A 165 -16.74 2.69 23.66
N PRO A 166 -16.56 3.96 23.27
CA PRO A 166 -15.87 4.30 22.03
C PRO A 166 -14.39 3.93 22.13
N VAL A 167 -13.81 3.46 21.02
CA VAL A 167 -12.38 3.20 20.89
C VAL A 167 -11.70 4.46 20.37
N VAL A 168 -10.69 4.96 21.06
CA VAL A 168 -9.95 6.16 20.63
C VAL A 168 -8.47 5.85 20.45
N GLY A 169 -7.93 6.24 19.30
CA GLY A 169 -6.50 6.18 18.98
C GLY A 169 -6.21 5.55 17.62
N THR A 170 -5.29 6.15 16.86
CA THR A 170 -4.87 5.65 15.53
C THR A 170 -3.82 4.54 15.60
N THR A 171 -3.28 4.24 16.80
CA THR A 171 -2.18 3.29 17.00
C THR A 171 -2.20 2.53 18.34
N VAL A 172 -2.98 2.98 19.34
CA VAL A 172 -2.94 2.48 20.74
C VAL A 172 -4.36 2.31 21.30
N GLY A 173 -5.33 1.97 20.44
CA GLY A 173 -6.77 2.05 20.70
C GLY A 173 -7.18 1.59 22.10
N GLY A 174 -7.71 2.52 22.90
CA GLY A 174 -8.28 2.27 24.22
C GLY A 174 -9.80 2.35 24.19
N VAL A 175 -10.50 1.44 24.87
CA VAL A 175 -11.94 1.60 25.13
C VAL A 175 -12.10 2.66 26.22
N ILE A 176 -12.82 3.74 25.92
CA ILE A 176 -13.14 4.76 26.91
C ILE A 176 -14.36 4.31 27.70
N ILE A 177 -14.17 4.18 29.01
CA ILE A 177 -15.25 3.93 29.97
C ILE A 177 -15.16 4.93 31.12
N ASP A 178 -16.31 5.20 31.75
CA ASP A 178 -16.34 5.87 33.04
C ASP A 178 -16.15 4.83 34.14
N GLY A 179 -14.99 4.88 34.81
CA GLY A 179 -14.69 3.95 35.90
C GLY A 179 -15.62 4.13 37.11
N MET A 180 -16.20 5.32 37.31
CA MET A 180 -17.13 5.54 38.42
C MET A 180 -18.47 4.84 38.18
N ASP A 181 -18.94 4.78 36.93
CA ASP A 181 -20.14 4.01 36.57
C ASP A 181 -19.96 2.52 36.91
N ALA A 182 -18.78 1.98 36.63
CA ALA A 182 -18.44 0.61 37.01
C ALA A 182 -18.46 0.42 38.53
N VAL A 183 -17.84 1.33 39.29
CA VAL A 183 -17.80 1.24 40.75
C VAL A 183 -19.19 1.36 41.35
N ASP A 184 -20.02 2.30 40.89
CA ASP A 184 -21.38 2.49 41.39
C ASP A 184 -22.25 1.25 41.11
N ALA A 185 -22.13 0.63 39.93
CA ALA A 185 -22.86 -0.60 39.60
C ALA A 185 -22.40 -1.80 40.42
N LEU A 186 -21.09 -1.93 40.69
CA LEU A 186 -20.54 -2.99 41.55
C LEU A 186 -20.94 -2.79 43.01
N ARG A 187 -21.00 -1.53 43.46
CA ARG A 187 -21.41 -1.12 44.80
C ARG A 187 -22.87 -1.46 45.12
N LEU A 188 -23.73 -1.52 44.10
CA LEU A 188 -25.12 -1.97 44.25
C LEU A 188 -25.25 -3.49 44.42
N GLN A 189 -24.25 -4.26 43.97
CA GLN A 189 -24.23 -5.72 44.06
C GLN A 189 -23.54 -6.21 45.35
N VAL A 190 -22.53 -5.46 45.82
CA VAL A 190 -21.79 -5.76 47.05
C VAL A 190 -22.26 -4.84 48.17
N ALA A 191 -23.05 -5.38 49.09
CA ALA A 191 -23.59 -4.62 50.23
C ALA A 191 -22.46 -4.09 51.15
N PRO A 192 -22.62 -2.89 51.75
CA PRO A 192 -21.59 -2.28 52.60
C PRO A 192 -21.29 -3.08 53.87
N ASP A 193 -22.25 -3.88 54.33
CA ASP A 193 -22.17 -4.77 55.49
C ASP A 193 -21.83 -6.22 55.11
N SER A 194 -21.53 -6.50 53.83
CA SER A 194 -21.10 -7.83 53.42
C SER A 194 -19.69 -8.14 53.93
N ASP A 195 -19.43 -9.43 54.17
CA ASP A 195 -18.09 -9.94 54.54
C ASP A 195 -17.08 -9.88 53.38
N SER A 196 -17.46 -9.30 52.23
CA SER A 196 -16.60 -9.19 51.05
C SER A 196 -15.44 -8.21 51.32
N PRO A 197 -14.19 -8.56 50.98
CA PRO A 197 -13.06 -7.63 51.07
C PRO A 197 -13.15 -6.48 50.08
N PHE A 198 -14.06 -6.55 49.09
CA PHE A 198 -14.35 -5.46 48.17
C PHE A 198 -15.30 -4.41 48.78
N ALA A 199 -16.10 -4.76 49.78
CA ALA A 199 -17.06 -3.85 50.41
C ALA A 199 -16.39 -2.56 50.95
N PRO A 200 -15.31 -2.60 51.76
CA PRO A 200 -14.69 -1.38 52.25
C PRO A 200 -14.11 -0.51 51.11
N ILE A 201 -13.60 -1.12 50.04
CA ILE A 201 -13.02 -0.41 48.89
C ILE A 201 -14.10 0.27 48.05
N LEU A 202 -15.19 -0.45 47.75
CA LEU A 202 -16.32 0.07 46.96
C LEU A 202 -17.07 1.18 47.68
N HIS A 203 -17.09 1.14 49.03
CA HIS A 203 -17.90 2.05 49.83
C HIS A 203 -17.12 3.23 50.44
N ASP A 204 -15.79 3.18 50.52
CA ASP A 204 -14.96 4.34 50.89
C ASP A 204 -14.87 5.34 49.72
N PRO A 205 -15.21 6.63 49.89
CA PRO A 205 -15.25 7.60 48.79
C PRO A 205 -13.91 7.79 48.07
N ASP A 206 -12.80 7.72 48.80
CA ASP A 206 -11.48 7.97 48.22
C ASP A 206 -10.96 6.72 47.49
N ASP A 207 -11.12 5.55 48.10
CA ASP A 207 -10.67 4.28 47.52
C ASP A 207 -11.53 3.89 46.30
N ALA A 208 -12.82 4.23 46.29
CA ALA A 208 -13.71 4.10 45.14
C ALA A 208 -13.20 4.87 43.91
N VAL A 209 -12.69 6.09 44.09
CA VAL A 209 -12.12 6.91 43.00
C VAL A 209 -10.81 6.30 42.47
N ILE A 210 -9.98 5.76 43.36
CA ILE A 210 -8.74 5.05 42.99
C ILE A 210 -9.07 3.78 42.19
N LEU A 211 -10.07 3.01 42.65
CA LEU A 211 -10.56 1.83 41.97
C LEU A 211 -11.13 2.15 40.59
N ALA A 212 -11.98 3.18 40.48
CA ALA A 212 -12.55 3.65 39.22
C ALA A 212 -11.45 4.00 38.21
N ARG A 213 -10.44 4.77 38.62
CA ARG A 213 -9.29 5.10 37.76
C ARG A 213 -8.51 3.86 37.34
N THR A 214 -8.36 2.91 38.24
CA THR A 214 -7.66 1.64 37.97
C THR A 214 -8.42 0.81 36.93
N ILE A 215 -9.74 0.67 37.08
CA ILE A 215 -10.61 -0.02 36.13
C ILE A 215 -10.51 0.63 34.75
N ALA A 216 -10.64 1.95 34.66
CA ALA A 216 -10.51 2.67 33.40
C ALA A 216 -9.12 2.51 32.75
N THR A 217 -8.06 2.42 33.56
CA THR A 217 -6.69 2.19 33.07
C THR A 217 -6.51 0.76 32.54
N TYR A 218 -7.05 -0.23 33.23
CA TYR A 218 -6.94 -1.65 32.84
C TYR A 218 -7.83 -2.00 31.65
N ALA A 219 -8.97 -1.32 31.51
CA ALA A 219 -9.87 -1.43 30.36
C ALA A 219 -9.25 -0.92 29.06
N ASN A 220 -8.14 -0.18 29.13
CA ASN A 220 -7.38 0.20 27.93
C ASN A 220 -6.56 -1.01 27.44
N PRO A 221 -6.87 -1.65 26.29
CA PRO A 221 -6.18 -2.84 25.83
C PRO A 221 -4.69 -2.62 25.52
N ALA A 222 -4.26 -1.38 25.33
CA ALA A 222 -2.87 -1.01 25.07
C ALA A 222 -2.20 -0.26 26.24
N GLY A 223 -2.92 -0.02 27.34
CA GLY A 223 -2.42 0.69 28.53
C GLY A 223 -1.38 -0.11 29.34
N GLY A 224 -0.50 0.58 30.05
CA GLY A 224 0.38 -0.08 31.03
C GLY A 224 -0.43 -0.61 32.23
N VAL A 225 0.05 -1.70 32.84
CA VAL A 225 -0.45 -2.14 34.15
C VAL A 225 0.50 -1.62 35.21
N SER A 226 -0.02 -0.89 36.19
CA SER A 226 0.81 -0.47 37.32
C SER A 226 1.15 -1.69 38.16
N SER A 227 2.41 -1.83 38.58
CA SER A 227 2.86 -2.90 39.47
C SER A 227 2.33 -2.75 40.90
N SER A 228 1.77 -1.59 41.24
CA SER A 228 1.15 -1.32 42.54
C SER A 228 0.08 -0.23 42.41
N VAL A 229 -1.01 -0.37 43.16
CA VAL A 229 -2.00 0.66 43.39
C VAL A 229 -2.13 0.79 44.88
N SER A 230 -2.00 2.00 45.41
CA SER A 230 -2.11 2.27 46.83
C SER A 230 -3.48 2.86 47.16
N ASP A 231 -4.04 2.46 48.30
CA ASP A 231 -5.21 3.08 48.91
C ASP A 231 -4.88 4.50 49.42
N ARG A 232 -5.88 5.20 49.95
CA ARG A 232 -5.69 6.55 50.53
C ARG A 232 -4.71 6.61 51.71
N ARG A 233 -4.43 5.48 52.36
CA ARG A 233 -3.51 5.35 53.50
C ARG A 233 -2.09 4.99 53.06
N GLY A 234 -1.85 4.86 51.75
CA GLY A 234 -0.57 4.47 51.18
C GLY A 234 -0.27 2.97 51.30
N GLN A 235 -1.25 2.16 51.71
CA GLN A 235 -1.13 0.70 51.70
C GLN A 235 -1.45 0.18 50.32
N SER A 236 -0.81 -0.92 49.92
CA SER A 236 -1.09 -1.53 48.63
C SER A 236 -2.51 -2.14 48.63
N MET A 237 -3.33 -1.65 47.71
CA MET A 237 -4.72 -2.07 47.48
C MET A 237 -4.80 -3.47 46.87
N PHE A 238 -3.71 -3.93 46.24
CA PHE A 238 -3.64 -5.21 45.53
C PHE A 238 -2.35 -5.96 45.89
N ASN A 239 -2.45 -6.91 46.80
CA ASN A 239 -1.31 -7.69 47.31
C ASN A 239 -1.26 -9.13 46.78
N GLY A 240 -2.30 -9.58 46.08
CA GLY A 240 -2.39 -10.91 45.48
C GLY A 240 -1.61 -11.07 44.17
N GLY A 241 -0.95 -10.01 43.70
CA GLY A 241 -0.23 -9.99 42.44
C GLY A 241 -1.11 -9.61 41.26
N ILE A 242 -0.45 -9.38 40.12
CA ILE A 242 -1.09 -8.90 38.89
C ILE A 242 -0.67 -9.80 37.74
N SER A 243 -1.64 -10.30 36.98
CA SER A 243 -1.42 -11.02 35.74
C SER A 243 -2.13 -10.32 34.59
N THR A 244 -1.56 -10.44 33.40
CA THR A 244 -2.13 -9.83 32.20
C THR A 244 -1.99 -10.79 31.05
N THR A 245 -3.10 -11.02 30.36
CA THR A 245 -3.16 -11.82 29.14
C THR A 245 -3.67 -10.90 28.03
N SER A 246 -2.99 -10.88 26.89
CA SER A 246 -3.41 -10.08 25.74
C SER A 246 -3.24 -10.87 24.45
N ASN A 247 -4.29 -10.93 23.64
CA ASN A 247 -4.30 -11.50 22.31
C ASN A 247 -4.57 -10.39 21.29
N ASN A 248 -3.51 -9.94 20.62
CA ASN A 248 -3.62 -8.89 19.62
C ASN A 248 -3.51 -9.51 18.23
N ARG A 249 -4.56 -9.37 17.42
CA ARG A 249 -4.60 -9.83 16.03
C ARG A 249 -4.74 -8.65 15.08
N MET A 250 -3.98 -8.70 14.00
CA MET A 250 -4.10 -7.75 12.89
C MET A 250 -4.40 -8.52 11.61
N GLY A 251 -5.48 -8.13 10.94
CA GLY A 251 -5.95 -8.71 9.69
C GLY A 251 -6.08 -7.67 8.59
N LEU A 252 -6.11 -8.14 7.34
CA LEU A 252 -6.37 -7.30 6.17
C LEU A 252 -7.74 -7.66 5.61
N VAL A 253 -8.62 -6.68 5.50
CA VAL A 253 -9.85 -6.80 4.71
C VAL A 253 -9.54 -6.34 3.30
N ARG A 254 -9.56 -7.29 2.37
CA ARG A 254 -9.38 -7.02 0.94
C ARG A 254 -10.75 -6.70 0.33
N PRO A 255 -10.84 -5.74 -0.61
CA PRO A 255 -12.06 -5.54 -1.36
C PRO A 255 -12.35 -6.81 -2.18
N SER A 256 -13.63 -7.02 -2.51
CA SER A 256 -14.07 -8.22 -3.23
C SER A 256 -13.23 -8.49 -4.48
N GLU A 257 -12.91 -9.76 -4.71
CA GLU A 257 -11.98 -10.22 -5.76
C GLU A 257 -12.35 -9.74 -7.19
N ILE A 258 -13.59 -9.28 -7.39
CA ILE A 258 -14.10 -8.76 -8.67
C ILE A 258 -13.37 -7.47 -9.11
N TRP A 259 -12.92 -6.62 -8.17
CA TRP A 259 -12.10 -5.45 -8.47
C TRP A 259 -10.60 -5.75 -8.45
N PHE A 260 -10.23 -6.94 -8.01
CA PHE A 260 -8.86 -7.41 -7.90
C PHE A 260 -8.35 -7.91 -9.25
N VAL A 261 -8.49 -7.10 -10.29
CA VAL A 261 -7.78 -7.33 -11.55
C VAL A 261 -6.30 -7.11 -11.24
N PRO A 262 -5.46 -8.16 -11.17
CA PRO A 262 -4.06 -7.98 -10.81
C PRO A 262 -3.45 -7.02 -11.83
N GLY A 263 -2.63 -6.06 -11.38
CA GLY A 263 -2.00 -5.08 -12.27
C GLY A 263 -1.32 -5.71 -13.50
N PHE A 264 -0.99 -7.00 -13.45
CA PHE A 264 -0.58 -7.85 -14.56
C PHE A 264 -1.51 -7.83 -15.79
N LEU A 265 -2.85 -7.85 -15.62
CA LEU A 265 -3.79 -7.89 -16.75
C LEU A 265 -3.79 -6.55 -17.50
N ILE A 266 -3.92 -5.43 -16.79
CA ILE A 266 -3.92 -4.09 -17.40
C ILE A 266 -2.56 -3.80 -18.05
N SER A 267 -1.47 -4.16 -17.37
CA SER A 267 -0.11 -3.88 -17.84
C SER A 267 0.31 -4.79 -19.00
N GLY A 268 -0.13 -6.06 -19.00
CA GLY A 268 0.09 -6.98 -20.10
C GLY A 268 -0.60 -6.52 -21.39
N VAL A 269 -1.82 -5.98 -21.29
CA VAL A 269 -2.55 -5.42 -22.44
C VAL A 269 -1.83 -4.20 -23.00
N ILE A 270 -1.34 -3.28 -22.15
CA ILE A 270 -0.58 -2.10 -22.60
C ILE A 270 0.73 -2.53 -23.26
N PHE A 271 1.46 -3.49 -22.68
CA PHE A 271 2.71 -4.01 -23.26
C PHE A 271 2.48 -4.62 -24.65
N LEU A 272 1.45 -5.47 -24.80
CA LEU A 272 1.10 -6.08 -26.08
C LEU A 272 0.74 -5.03 -27.13
N ALA A 273 0.02 -3.97 -26.75
CA ALA A 273 -0.32 -2.88 -27.66
C ALA A 273 0.93 -2.12 -28.17
N TYR A 274 1.89 -1.82 -27.29
CA TYR A 274 3.15 -1.16 -27.67
C TYR A 274 4.04 -2.07 -28.52
N LEU A 275 4.16 -3.35 -28.16
CA LEU A 275 4.93 -4.33 -28.92
C LEU A 275 4.36 -4.52 -30.32
N TRP A 276 3.04 -4.63 -30.44
CA TRP A 276 2.35 -4.71 -31.72
C TRP A 276 2.57 -3.46 -32.59
N ARG A 277 2.49 -2.26 -31.99
CA ARG A 277 2.77 -1.00 -32.69
C ARG A 277 4.21 -0.90 -33.18
N GLY A 278 5.19 -1.35 -32.38
CA GLY A 278 6.60 -1.41 -32.77
C GLY A 278 6.85 -2.35 -33.95
N VAL A 279 6.27 -3.56 -33.91
CA VAL A 279 6.33 -4.54 -35.01
C VAL A 279 5.72 -3.97 -36.29
N ARG A 280 4.58 -3.29 -36.19
CA ARG A 280 3.92 -2.66 -37.34
C ARG A 280 4.80 -1.61 -38.03
N ILE A 281 5.42 -0.71 -37.26
CA ILE A 281 6.30 0.33 -37.80
C ILE A 281 7.52 -0.26 -38.50
N LEU A 282 8.11 -1.33 -37.95
CA LEU A 282 9.23 -2.04 -38.59
C LEU A 282 8.82 -2.69 -39.91
N ARG A 283 7.60 -3.25 -39.97
CA ARG A 283 7.06 -3.88 -41.18
C ARG A 283 6.74 -2.87 -42.29
N GLU A 284 6.22 -1.70 -41.92
CA GLU A 284 5.88 -0.63 -42.88
C GLU A 284 7.13 0.07 -43.42
N ARG A 285 8.18 0.27 -42.60
CA ARG A 285 9.45 0.89 -43.03
C ARG A 285 10.41 -0.06 -43.75
N GLY A 286 10.14 -1.36 -43.76
CA GLY A 286 10.92 -2.37 -44.48
C GLY A 286 10.55 -2.56 -45.95
N ARG A 287 9.49 -1.91 -46.45
CA ARG A 287 9.11 -1.97 -47.87
C ARG A 287 9.82 -0.88 -48.67
N LEU A 288 10.81 -1.30 -49.46
CA LEU A 288 11.45 -0.49 -50.50
C LEU A 288 10.38 -0.09 -51.52
N GLN A 289 10.26 1.21 -51.82
CA GLN A 289 9.39 1.69 -52.89
C GLN A 289 10.11 1.52 -54.23
N PRO A 290 9.42 1.01 -55.28
CA PRO A 290 9.98 0.97 -56.63
C PRO A 290 10.22 2.39 -57.16
N PHE A 291 11.24 2.54 -58.01
CA PHE A 291 11.55 3.80 -58.71
C PHE A 291 10.39 4.17 -59.64
N GLU A 292 9.84 5.37 -59.49
CA GLU A 292 8.92 5.99 -60.46
C GLU A 292 9.67 7.09 -61.22
N PRO A 293 9.90 6.94 -62.54
CA PRO A 293 10.51 7.99 -63.34
C PRO A 293 9.59 9.21 -63.43
N HIS A 294 10.18 10.41 -63.37
CA HIS A 294 9.44 11.66 -63.55
C HIS A 294 9.18 11.88 -65.04
N VAL A 295 7.94 11.65 -65.47
CA VAL A 295 7.49 12.00 -66.81
C VAL A 295 7.02 13.44 -66.77
N GLU A 296 7.84 14.37 -67.28
CA GLU A 296 7.34 15.71 -67.60
C GLU A 296 6.25 15.56 -68.66
N ARG A 297 5.01 15.87 -68.30
CA ARG A 297 3.95 16.10 -69.29
C ARG A 297 4.13 17.52 -69.82
N GLY A 298 4.88 17.64 -70.91
CA GLY A 298 5.01 18.83 -71.74
C GLY A 298 5.20 18.43 -73.18
#